data_AF-A0A160TBR6-F1
#
_entry.id   AF-A0A160TBR6-F1
#
_cell.length_a   1.000
_cell.length_b   1.000
_cell.length_c   1.000
_cell.angle_alpha   90.00
_cell.angle_beta   90.00
_cell.angle_gamma   90.00
#
_symmetry.space_group_name_H-M   'P 1'
#
loop_
_entity.id
_entity.type
_entity.pdbx_description
1 polymer ?
#
loop_
_entity_poly.entity_id
_entity_poly.type
_entity_poly.pdbx_seq_one_letter_code
_entity_poly.pdbx_strand_id
1 'polypeptide(L)'
;MRLPPELILTKTMNVLSDPLNGSTNPKAIPGAEVAYQLNIINQGEGESDPDSIQLIDHLAANTPLFVGNFANGSPIELADGTPASTLTLTFTSLDSATDDIDFSNNGGTSFTYIPNPDADGFDPLVTDIRITPKGTMPGSVGGGSPQFTLIYKVKVQ
;
A
#
# COMPACT_ATOMS: atom_id res chain seq x y z
N MET A 1 -27.21 -4.58 19.04
CA MET A 1 -25.93 -5.31 18.95
C MET A 1 -25.20 -4.71 17.76
N ARG A 2 -24.00 -4.15 17.93
CA ARG A 2 -23.21 -3.67 16.79
C ARG A 2 -22.60 -4.90 16.13
N LEU A 3 -22.76 -5.03 14.82
CA LEU A 3 -22.17 -6.12 14.05
C LEU A 3 -20.68 -5.83 13.87
N PRO A 4 -19.81 -6.85 13.85
CA PRO A 4 -18.38 -6.64 13.64
C PRO A 4 -18.05 -6.47 12.14
N PRO A 5 -17.02 -5.69 11.79
CA PRO A 5 -16.41 -5.75 10.47
C PRO A 5 -15.62 -7.07 10.31
N GLU A 6 -15.47 -7.53 9.07
CA GLU A 6 -14.64 -8.69 8.71
C GLU A 6 -13.76 -8.30 7.51
N LEU A 7 -12.49 -8.01 7.78
CA LEU A 7 -11.55 -7.54 6.76
C LEU A 7 -10.79 -8.72 6.15
N ILE A 8 -10.84 -8.82 4.82
CA ILE A 8 -10.07 -9.80 4.05
C ILE A 8 -9.07 -9.05 3.18
N LEU A 9 -7.79 -9.43 3.30
CA LEU A 9 -6.67 -8.89 2.53
C LEU A 9 -6.23 -9.91 1.47
N THR A 10 -6.15 -9.47 0.21
CA THR A 10 -5.48 -10.22 -0.87
C THR A 10 -4.32 -9.40 -1.42
N LYS A 11 -3.11 -9.97 -1.44
CA LYS A 11 -1.93 -9.35 -2.03
C LYS A 11 -1.59 -10.02 -3.36
N THR A 12 -1.47 -9.22 -4.42
CA THR A 12 -1.06 -9.67 -5.76
C THR A 12 0.10 -8.82 -6.26
N MET A 13 0.78 -9.29 -7.31
CA MET A 13 1.87 -8.57 -7.95
C MET A 13 1.62 -8.46 -9.45
N ASN A 14 2.00 -7.33 -10.02
CA ASN A 14 2.00 -7.07 -11.45
C ASN A 14 3.38 -6.55 -11.87
N VAL A 15 4.05 -7.24 -12.78
CA VAL A 15 5.35 -6.79 -13.30
C VAL A 15 5.09 -5.69 -14.33
N LEU A 16 5.61 -4.49 -14.08
CA LEU A 16 5.39 -3.32 -14.94
C LEU A 16 6.42 -3.25 -16.06
N SER A 17 7.68 -3.48 -15.72
CA SER A 17 8.80 -3.42 -16.67
C SER A 17 9.94 -4.31 -16.21
N ASP A 18 10.79 -4.74 -17.16
CA ASP A 18 12.08 -5.33 -16.84
C ASP A 18 13.21 -4.79 -17.75
N PRO A 19 14.48 -4.92 -17.36
CA PRO A 19 15.60 -4.35 -18.12
C PRO A 19 15.80 -4.93 -19.52
N LEU A 20 15.26 -6.12 -19.81
CA LEU A 20 15.45 -6.84 -21.07
C LEU A 20 14.26 -6.65 -22.02
N ASN A 21 13.04 -6.79 -21.53
CA ASN A 21 11.81 -6.76 -22.34
C ASN A 21 11.06 -5.42 -22.24
N GLY A 22 11.52 -4.49 -21.39
CA GLY A 22 10.83 -3.23 -21.13
C GLY A 22 9.42 -3.50 -20.58
N SER A 23 8.41 -2.77 -21.06
CA SER A 23 7.01 -2.97 -20.69
C SER A 23 6.27 -4.03 -21.53
N THR A 24 6.94 -4.70 -22.47
CA THR A 24 6.30 -5.67 -23.38
C THR A 24 6.63 -7.09 -22.93
N ASN A 25 5.64 -7.82 -22.40
CA ASN A 25 5.83 -9.15 -21.78
C ASN A 25 6.93 -9.14 -20.69
N PRO A 26 6.85 -8.23 -19.71
CA PRO A 26 7.86 -8.10 -18.68
C PRO A 26 7.94 -9.34 -17.79
N LYS A 27 9.14 -9.62 -17.26
CA LYS A 27 9.47 -10.74 -16.38
C LYS A 27 9.96 -10.22 -15.04
N ALA A 28 9.64 -10.94 -13.96
CA ALA A 28 10.15 -10.66 -12.62
C ALA A 28 11.63 -11.12 -12.47
N ILE A 29 12.52 -10.53 -13.26
CA ILE A 29 13.97 -10.73 -13.21
C ILE A 29 14.63 -9.58 -12.42
N PRO A 30 15.88 -9.73 -11.96
CA PRO A 30 16.63 -8.65 -11.33
C PRO A 30 16.58 -7.35 -12.15
N GLY A 31 16.25 -6.25 -11.48
CA GLY A 31 16.02 -4.92 -12.05
C GLY A 31 14.59 -4.65 -12.51
N ALA A 32 13.68 -5.62 -12.44
CA ALA A 32 12.28 -5.41 -12.83
C ALA A 32 11.52 -4.54 -11.83
N GLU A 33 10.67 -3.65 -12.34
CA GLU A 33 9.72 -2.90 -11.53
C GLU A 33 8.41 -3.67 -11.39
N VAL A 34 7.93 -3.80 -10.16
CA VAL A 34 6.73 -4.57 -9.83
C VAL A 34 5.81 -3.69 -9.01
N ALA A 35 4.53 -3.64 -9.39
CA ALA A 35 3.47 -3.08 -8.56
C ALA A 35 2.85 -4.18 -7.70
N TYR A 36 2.89 -4.02 -6.38
CA TYR A 36 2.07 -4.82 -5.48
C TYR A 36 0.70 -4.16 -5.33
N GLN A 37 -0.35 -4.98 -5.33
CA GLN A 37 -1.72 -4.56 -5.10
C GLN A 37 -2.27 -5.31 -3.90
N LEU A 38 -2.66 -4.57 -2.88
CA LEU A 38 -3.25 -5.09 -1.65
C LEU A 38 -4.71 -4.69 -1.65
N ASN A 39 -5.58 -5.63 -2.00
CA ASN A 39 -7.02 -5.43 -2.02
C ASN A 39 -7.61 -5.84 -0.66
N ILE A 40 -8.25 -4.90 0.01
CA ILE A 40 -8.94 -5.08 1.29
C ILE A 40 -10.45 -5.00 1.04
N ILE A 41 -11.19 -6.00 1.51
CA ILE A 41 -12.66 -6.03 1.46
C ILE A 41 -13.21 -6.15 2.89
N ASN A 42 -14.25 -5.40 3.22
CA ASN A 42 -15.05 -5.64 4.43
C ASN A 42 -16.26 -6.51 4.10
N GLN A 43 -16.20 -7.81 4.41
CA GLN A 43 -17.31 -8.75 4.20
C GLN A 43 -18.29 -8.78 5.39
N GLY A 44 -17.91 -8.21 6.53
CA GLY A 44 -18.76 -8.15 7.72
C GLY A 44 -19.82 -7.06 7.57
N GLU A 45 -20.99 -7.27 8.17
CA GLU A 45 -22.10 -6.29 8.16
C GLU A 45 -21.82 -5.06 9.06
N GLY A 46 -20.77 -5.11 9.88
CA GLY A 46 -20.32 -3.99 10.70
C GLY A 46 -19.39 -3.04 9.98
N GLU A 47 -19.49 -1.76 10.32
CA GLU A 47 -18.51 -0.74 9.91
C GLU A 47 -17.24 -0.84 10.78
N SER A 48 -16.10 -0.37 10.25
CA SER A 48 -14.91 -0.18 11.08
C SER A 48 -15.12 0.95 12.09
N ASP A 49 -14.38 0.93 13.20
CA ASP A 49 -14.31 2.14 14.03
C ASP A 49 -13.57 3.25 13.23
N PRO A 50 -13.82 4.55 13.52
CA PRO A 50 -13.13 5.65 12.84
C PRO A 50 -11.61 5.60 13.00
N ASP A 51 -10.88 5.80 11.91
CA ASP A 51 -9.42 5.89 11.85
C ASP A 51 -8.70 4.66 12.43
N SER A 52 -9.35 3.49 12.44
CA SER A 52 -8.86 2.28 13.09
C SER A 52 -8.16 1.29 12.16
N ILE A 53 -8.23 1.50 10.84
CA ILE A 53 -7.62 0.58 9.87
C ILE A 53 -6.13 0.90 9.76
N GLN A 54 -5.32 -0.11 10.04
CA GLN A 54 -3.87 -0.05 9.90
C GLN A 54 -3.40 -1.28 9.13
N LEU A 55 -2.59 -1.04 8.10
CA LEU A 55 -1.93 -2.08 7.33
C LEU A 55 -0.43 -1.95 7.53
N ILE A 56 0.22 -3.06 7.85
CA ILE A 56 1.68 -3.17 7.88
C ILE A 56 2.06 -4.23 6.86
N ASP A 57 2.93 -3.86 5.92
CA ASP A 57 3.45 -4.78 4.92
C ASP A 57 4.97 -4.90 5.09
N HIS A 58 5.40 -6.12 5.39
CA HIS A 58 6.80 -6.50 5.48
C HIS A 58 7.33 -6.79 4.08
N LEU A 59 8.24 -5.95 3.60
CA LEU A 59 8.84 -6.12 2.29
C LEU A 59 9.79 -7.32 2.31
N ALA A 60 9.86 -8.05 1.21
CA ALA A 60 10.83 -9.13 1.08
C ALA A 60 12.26 -8.55 1.11
N ALA A 61 13.21 -9.34 1.61
CA ALA A 61 14.61 -8.94 1.60
C ALA A 61 15.07 -8.56 0.18
N ASN A 62 15.96 -7.57 0.07
CA ASN A 62 16.48 -7.07 -1.21
C ASN A 62 15.37 -6.58 -2.17
N THR A 63 14.29 -6.00 -1.65
CA THR A 63 13.21 -5.44 -2.48
C THR A 63 13.10 -3.94 -2.23
N PRO A 64 13.88 -3.09 -2.93
CA PRO A 64 13.82 -1.64 -2.75
C PRO A 64 12.42 -1.11 -3.03
N LEU A 65 11.92 -0.25 -2.15
CA LEU A 65 10.62 0.40 -2.28
C LEU A 65 10.73 1.65 -3.15
N PHE A 66 9.80 1.85 -4.08
CA PHE A 66 9.68 3.13 -4.76
C PHE A 66 9.05 4.16 -3.82
N VAL A 67 9.80 5.21 -3.49
CA VAL A 67 9.36 6.30 -2.59
C VAL A 67 9.22 7.63 -3.34
N GLY A 68 9.26 7.60 -4.68
CA GLY A 68 9.03 8.75 -5.54
C GLY A 68 7.55 9.05 -5.81
N ASN A 69 7.30 9.95 -6.75
CA ASN A 69 5.95 10.32 -7.17
C ASN A 69 5.32 9.21 -8.03
N PHE A 70 4.36 8.48 -7.46
CA PHE A 70 3.58 7.46 -8.17
C PHE A 70 2.12 7.89 -8.37
N ALA A 71 1.43 8.23 -7.28
CA ALA A 71 0.01 8.57 -7.26
C ALA A 71 -0.17 10.02 -6.79
N ASN A 72 -0.10 10.97 -7.73
CA ASN A 72 -0.27 12.41 -7.46
C ASN A 72 0.68 12.96 -6.37
N GLY A 73 1.93 12.50 -6.35
CA GLY A 73 2.93 12.89 -5.37
C GLY A 73 3.18 11.84 -4.29
N SER A 74 2.24 10.91 -4.08
CA SER A 74 2.37 9.82 -3.11
C SER A 74 3.13 8.62 -3.69
N PRO A 75 3.95 7.91 -2.88
CA PRO A 75 4.53 6.63 -3.27
C PRO A 75 3.52 5.48 -3.27
N ILE A 76 2.37 5.67 -2.62
CA ILE A 76 1.30 4.66 -2.50
C ILE A 76 -0.01 5.25 -3.01
N GLU A 77 -0.69 4.51 -3.88
CA GLU A 77 -2.04 4.81 -4.34
C GLU A 77 -3.07 4.10 -3.45
N LEU A 78 -4.15 4.81 -3.09
CA LEU A 78 -5.38 4.18 -2.62
C LEU A 78 -6.42 4.29 -3.73
N ALA A 79 -6.79 3.15 -4.30
CA ALA A 79 -7.85 3.05 -5.29
C ALA A 79 -9.12 2.49 -4.63
N ASP A 80 -10.16 3.30 -4.57
CA ASP A 80 -11.45 2.86 -4.04
C ASP A 80 -12.13 1.85 -4.96
N GLY A 81 -12.82 0.88 -4.35
CA GLY A 81 -13.59 -0.11 -5.08
C GLY A 81 -15.05 0.28 -5.31
N THR A 82 -15.84 -0.71 -5.72
CA THR A 82 -17.29 -0.57 -5.87
C THR A 82 -17.95 -1.79 -5.24
N PRO A 83 -18.67 -1.65 -4.10
CA PRO A 83 -18.88 -0.42 -3.31
C PRO A 83 -17.59 0.21 -2.73
N ALA A 84 -17.59 1.53 -2.56
CA ALA A 84 -16.42 2.28 -2.09
C ALA A 84 -16.15 2.06 -0.59
N SER A 85 -14.88 2.12 -0.19
CA SER A 85 -14.47 2.05 1.22
C SER A 85 -14.70 3.36 1.96
N THR A 86 -14.81 4.48 1.24
CA THR A 86 -14.89 5.85 1.78
C THR A 86 -13.66 6.29 2.59
N LEU A 87 -12.61 5.47 2.61
CA LEU A 87 -11.35 5.78 3.26
C LEU A 87 -10.55 6.77 2.42
N THR A 88 -9.78 7.58 3.10
CA THR A 88 -8.88 8.56 2.48
C THR A 88 -7.45 8.28 2.90
N LEU A 89 -6.50 8.51 1.99
CA LEU A 89 -5.09 8.39 2.25
C LEU A 89 -4.41 9.71 1.92
N THR A 90 -3.82 10.34 2.93
CA THR A 90 -3.07 11.59 2.81
C THR A 90 -1.58 11.28 2.83
N PHE A 91 -0.84 11.87 1.91
CA PHE A 91 0.62 11.89 1.91
C PHE A 91 1.08 13.31 1.61
N THR A 92 1.96 13.84 2.46
CA THR A 92 2.48 15.21 2.28
C THR A 92 3.93 15.19 1.80
N SER A 93 4.78 14.43 2.48
CA SER A 93 6.21 14.31 2.19
C SER A 93 6.81 13.13 2.94
N LEU A 94 7.98 12.66 2.51
CA LEU A 94 8.68 11.52 3.13
C LEU A 94 9.08 11.73 4.60
N ASP A 95 9.19 12.99 5.04
CA ASP A 95 9.55 13.40 6.39
C ASP A 95 8.35 13.87 7.24
N SER A 96 7.13 13.78 6.69
CA SER A 96 5.91 14.16 7.40
C SER A 96 5.62 13.16 8.53
N ALA A 97 5.41 13.69 9.74
CA ALA A 97 5.02 12.87 10.90
C ALA A 97 3.49 12.82 11.12
N THR A 98 2.71 13.44 10.22
CA THR A 98 1.26 13.63 10.37
C THR A 98 0.45 13.08 9.21
N ASP A 99 1.10 12.48 8.22
CA ASP A 99 0.39 11.85 7.12
C ASP A 99 0.13 10.37 7.41
N ASP A 100 -0.44 9.66 6.44
CA ASP A 100 -1.02 8.34 6.64
C ASP A 100 -0.08 7.21 6.21
N ILE A 101 1.18 7.52 5.90
CA ILE A 101 2.18 6.57 5.40
C ILE A 101 3.48 6.73 6.18
N ASP A 102 3.84 5.71 6.96
CA ASP A 102 5.12 5.67 7.66
C ASP A 102 6.01 4.54 7.14
N PHE A 103 7.33 4.74 7.25
CA PHE A 103 8.33 3.77 6.80
C PHE A 103 9.19 3.28 7.97
N SER A 104 9.67 2.04 7.84
CA SER A 104 10.59 1.39 8.76
C SER A 104 11.81 0.86 8.00
N ASN A 105 12.96 0.86 8.67
CA ASN A 105 14.20 0.24 8.20
C ASN A 105 14.74 -0.82 9.17
N ASN A 106 13.93 -1.24 10.14
CA ASN A 106 14.33 -2.13 11.23
C ASN A 106 13.34 -3.27 11.49
N GLY A 107 12.72 -3.77 10.41
CA GLY A 107 11.80 -4.92 10.47
C GLY A 107 10.53 -4.67 11.26
N GLY A 108 10.01 -3.43 11.19
CA GLY A 108 8.74 -3.02 11.77
C GLY A 108 8.83 -2.67 13.25
N THR A 109 10.03 -2.61 13.82
CA THR A 109 10.23 -2.25 15.24
C THR A 109 9.85 -0.80 15.50
N SER A 110 10.13 0.10 14.55
CA SER A 110 9.73 1.51 14.61
C SER A 110 9.44 2.06 13.22
N PHE A 111 8.40 2.89 13.13
CA PHE A 111 8.01 3.56 11.90
C PHE A 111 8.38 5.05 11.98
N THR A 112 9.68 5.32 11.99
CA THR A 112 10.25 6.69 12.08
C THR A 112 11.33 6.92 11.04
N TYR A 113 11.53 5.95 10.15
CA TYR A 113 12.52 6.05 9.10
C TYR A 113 12.03 7.01 8.03
N ILE A 114 12.88 7.97 7.65
CA ILE A 114 12.62 8.90 6.54
C ILE A 114 13.33 8.33 5.32
N PRO A 115 12.60 7.89 4.28
CA PRO A 115 13.24 7.33 3.10
C PRO A 115 14.17 8.32 2.39
N ASN A 116 15.28 7.79 1.87
CA ASN A 116 16.25 8.50 1.07
C ASN A 116 16.39 7.82 -0.30
N PRO A 117 15.55 8.19 -1.29
CA PRO A 117 15.57 7.55 -2.60
C PRO A 117 16.90 7.71 -3.33
N ASP A 118 17.23 6.71 -4.12
CA ASP A 118 18.28 6.78 -5.13
C ASP A 118 17.85 7.60 -6.36
N ALA A 119 18.68 7.63 -7.40
CA ALA A 119 18.41 8.36 -8.63
C ALA A 119 17.18 7.85 -9.40
N ASP A 120 16.78 6.58 -9.18
CA ASP A 120 15.61 5.96 -9.80
C ASP A 120 14.35 6.12 -8.92
N GLY A 121 14.46 6.74 -7.75
CA GLY A 121 13.35 6.94 -6.81
C GLY A 121 13.10 5.77 -5.85
N PHE A 122 14.03 4.83 -5.74
CA PHE A 122 13.92 3.66 -4.87
C PHE A 122 14.77 3.79 -3.60
N ASP A 123 14.28 3.30 -2.48
CA ASP A 123 15.05 3.18 -1.24
C ASP A 123 15.20 1.70 -0.84
N PRO A 124 16.43 1.14 -0.85
CA PRO A 124 16.71 -0.24 -0.47
C PRO A 124 16.68 -0.49 1.05
N LEU A 125 16.69 0.56 1.87
CA LEU A 125 16.73 0.45 3.33
C LEU A 125 15.32 0.34 3.94
N VAL A 126 14.26 0.62 3.18
CA VAL A 126 12.89 0.41 3.65
C VAL A 126 12.64 -1.09 3.77
N THR A 127 12.32 -1.54 4.98
CA THR A 127 11.97 -2.93 5.28
C THR A 127 10.47 -3.11 5.42
N ASP A 128 9.73 -2.08 5.83
CA ASP A 128 8.30 -2.16 6.08
C ASP A 128 7.61 -0.83 5.81
N ILE A 129 6.36 -0.93 5.38
CA ILE A 129 5.46 0.21 5.22
C ILE A 129 4.29 0.05 6.18
N ARG A 130 3.89 1.16 6.81
CA ARG A 130 2.68 1.26 7.61
C ARG A 130 1.76 2.29 6.98
N ILE A 131 0.52 1.88 6.74
CA ILE A 131 -0.48 2.69 6.06
C ILE A 131 -1.69 2.77 6.99
N THR A 132 -2.12 3.98 7.32
CA THR A 132 -3.25 4.24 8.23
C THR A 132 -4.28 5.15 7.58
N PRO A 133 -5.10 4.65 6.63
CA PRO A 133 -6.13 5.46 5.98
C PRO A 133 -7.12 6.02 7.01
N LYS A 134 -7.65 7.22 6.74
CA LYS A 134 -8.61 7.92 7.60
C LYS A 134 -10.05 7.72 7.13
N GLY A 135 -10.95 7.73 8.11
CA GLY A 135 -12.39 7.54 7.92
C GLY A 135 -12.92 6.24 8.54
N THR A 136 -14.10 5.86 8.11
CA THR A 136 -14.82 4.66 8.58
C THR A 136 -15.19 3.83 7.36
N MET A 137 -14.71 2.58 7.30
CA MET A 137 -15.05 1.68 6.22
C MET A 137 -16.45 1.09 6.46
N PRO A 138 -17.40 1.23 5.52
CA PRO A 138 -18.74 0.68 5.69
C PRO A 138 -18.74 -0.85 5.81
N GLY A 139 -19.84 -1.41 6.32
CA GLY A 139 -20.09 -2.84 6.32
C GLY A 139 -20.62 -3.35 4.98
N SER A 140 -20.52 -4.65 4.77
CA SER A 140 -21.18 -5.34 3.67
C SER A 140 -22.70 -5.25 3.82
N VAL A 141 -23.38 -4.87 2.74
CA VAL A 141 -24.84 -4.81 2.66
C VAL A 141 -25.33 -5.54 1.42
N GLY A 142 -26.65 -5.63 1.19
CA GLY A 142 -27.21 -6.29 0.01
C GLY A 142 -26.73 -5.76 -1.35
N GLY A 143 -26.03 -4.61 -1.39
CA GLY A 143 -25.38 -4.03 -2.57
C GLY A 143 -23.92 -4.47 -2.80
N GLY A 144 -23.35 -5.31 -1.94
CA GLY A 144 -21.96 -5.79 -2.02
C GLY A 144 -21.11 -5.39 -0.81
N SER A 145 -19.88 -5.88 -0.81
CA SER A 145 -18.88 -5.62 0.23
C SER A 145 -17.97 -4.46 -0.18
N PRO A 146 -17.85 -3.39 0.62
CA PRO A 146 -16.98 -2.28 0.28
C PRO A 146 -15.52 -2.70 0.28
N GLN A 147 -14.72 -2.07 -0.58
CA GLN A 147 -13.34 -2.45 -0.78
C GLN A 147 -12.45 -1.28 -1.21
N PHE A 148 -11.16 -1.40 -0.98
CA PHE A 148 -10.13 -0.52 -1.51
C PHE A 148 -8.88 -1.32 -1.84
N THR A 149 -8.07 -0.82 -2.77
CA THR A 149 -6.78 -1.40 -3.12
C THR A 149 -5.67 -0.41 -2.85
N LEU A 150 -4.65 -0.84 -2.11
CA LEU A 150 -3.40 -0.10 -1.96
C LEU A 150 -2.40 -0.59 -3.00
N ILE A 151 -1.79 0.33 -3.73
CA ILE A 151 -0.85 0.02 -4.80
C ILE A 151 0.47 0.73 -4.53
N TYR A 152 1.56 -0.02 -4.51
CA TYR A 152 2.90 0.54 -4.37
C TYR A 152 3.89 -0.23 -5.24
N LYS A 153 5.00 0.42 -5.59
CA LYS A 153 6.01 -0.14 -6.49
C LYS A 153 7.25 -0.60 -5.73
N VAL A 154 7.85 -1.67 -6.21
CA VAL A 154 9.16 -2.16 -5.77
C VAL A 154 10.04 -2.51 -6.95
N LYS A 155 11.34 -2.68 -6.70
CA LYS A 155 12.30 -3.23 -7.65
C LYS A 155 12.70 -4.63 -7.22
N VAL A 156 12.71 -5.58 -8.14
CA VAL A 156 13.27 -6.91 -7.92
C VAL A 156 14.79 -6.80 -7.99
N GLN A 157 15.52 -7.43 -7.07
CA GLN A 157 16.99 -7.53 -7.09
C GLN A 157 17.44 -8.98 -7.29
#